data_AF-A0A8S3X822-F1
#
_entry.id   AF-A0A8S3X822-F1
#
_cell.length_a   1.000
_cell.length_b   1.000
_cell.length_c   1.000
_cell.angle_alpha   90.00
_cell.angle_beta   90.00
_cell.angle_gamma   90.00
#
_symmetry.space_group_name_H-M   'P 1'
#
loop_
_entity.id
_entity.type
_entity.pdbx_description
1 polymer ?
#
loop_
_entity_poly.entity_id
_entity_poly.type
_entity_poly.pdbx_seq_one_letter_code
_entity_poly.pdbx_strand_id
1 'polypeptide(L)'
;MYGNPRDYDTFSMLRARSKSLLEECYSAFINVTEDAIKTNTKAYWSFVNNRKAKKGISASRRKDMDAVMPPVSSMTFTLNNGNKLPAVGLGTYRVRQPDVIVQAVDEALAAGYRLFDTAAVYGNEGALGDAFRKLLPKYNLEREDI
;
A
#
# COMPACT_ATOMS: atom_id res chain seq x y z
N MET A 1 -7.12 -21.75 -22.98
CA MET A 1 -6.57 -23.07 -22.66
C MET A 1 -5.92 -23.02 -21.29
N TYR A 2 -6.63 -23.40 -20.22
CA TYR A 2 -6.03 -23.62 -18.90
C TYR A 2 -6.69 -24.87 -18.29
N GLY A 3 -6.31 -26.02 -18.83
CA GLY A 3 -6.92 -27.31 -18.52
C GLY A 3 -6.05 -28.14 -17.60
N ASN A 4 -5.77 -27.67 -16.38
CA ASN A 4 -5.52 -28.47 -15.17
C ASN A 4 -5.09 -27.53 -14.01
N PRO A 5 -5.89 -27.36 -12.94
CA PRO A 5 -5.52 -26.52 -11.79
C PRO A 5 -4.38 -27.09 -10.91
N ARG A 6 -3.80 -28.25 -11.27
CA ARG A 6 -2.66 -28.89 -10.59
C ARG A 6 -1.36 -28.87 -11.41
N ASP A 7 -1.28 -28.09 -12.47
CA ASP A 7 -0.04 -27.91 -13.23
C ASP A 7 0.97 -27.08 -12.42
N TYR A 8 1.65 -27.78 -11.52
CA TYR A 8 2.62 -27.22 -10.59
C TYR A 8 3.83 -26.62 -11.31
N ASP A 9 4.18 -27.12 -12.50
CA ASP A 9 5.27 -26.57 -13.30
C ASP A 9 4.90 -25.20 -13.84
N THR A 10 3.71 -25.07 -14.45
CA THR A 10 3.21 -23.76 -14.91
C THR A 10 3.07 -22.78 -13.75
N PHE A 11 2.52 -23.21 -12.60
CA PHE A 11 2.44 -22.36 -11.41
C PHE A 11 3.82 -21.97 -10.86
N SER A 12 4.77 -22.90 -10.83
CA SER A 12 6.14 -22.65 -10.37
C SER A 12 6.86 -21.66 -11.29
N MET A 13 6.73 -21.82 -12.61
CA MET A 13 7.26 -20.88 -13.60
C MET A 13 6.63 -19.49 -13.47
N LEU A 14 5.31 -19.40 -13.31
CA LEU A 14 4.61 -18.13 -13.09
C LEU A 14 5.05 -17.47 -11.79
N ARG A 15 5.23 -18.24 -10.71
CA ARG A 15 5.72 -17.74 -9.42
C ARG A 15 7.16 -17.27 -9.52
N ALA A 16 8.03 -17.99 -10.23
CA ALA A 16 9.41 -17.58 -10.47
C ALA A 16 9.47 -16.27 -11.27
N ARG A 17 8.65 -16.14 -12.33
CA ARG A 17 8.52 -14.89 -13.10
C ARG A 17 7.99 -13.75 -12.25
N SER A 18 6.94 -13.99 -11.46
CA SER A 18 6.38 -13.00 -10.55
C SER A 18 7.41 -12.55 -9.51
N LYS A 19 8.24 -13.47 -8.99
CA LYS A 19 9.34 -13.14 -8.08
C LYS A 19 10.40 -12.27 -8.77
N SER A 20 10.82 -12.61 -9.99
CA SER A 20 11.78 -11.81 -10.77
C SER A 20 11.25 -10.40 -11.00
N LEU A 21 10.00 -10.28 -11.44
CA LEU A 21 9.34 -8.98 -11.65
C LEU A 21 9.23 -8.19 -10.35
N LEU A 22 8.89 -8.85 -9.23
CA LEU A 22 8.82 -8.21 -7.93
C LEU A 22 10.21 -7.68 -7.50
N GLU A 23 11.27 -8.45 -7.71
CA GLU A 23 12.64 -8.05 -7.41
C GLU A 23 13.08 -6.85 -8.27
N GLU A 24 12.76 -6.86 -9.56
CA GLU A 24 13.03 -5.76 -10.49
C GLU A 24 12.25 -4.49 -10.08
N CYS A 25 10.95 -4.61 -9.83
CA CYS A 25 10.10 -3.52 -9.38
C CYS A 25 10.54 -2.96 -8.02
N TYR A 26 10.89 -3.82 -7.07
CA TYR A 26 11.37 -3.41 -5.76
C TYR A 26 12.71 -2.68 -5.87
N SER A 27 13.65 -3.19 -6.67
CA SER A 27 14.93 -2.54 -6.91
C SER A 27 14.75 -1.17 -7.57
N ALA A 28 13.87 -1.05 -8.56
CA ALA A 28 13.52 0.22 -9.17
C ALA A 28 12.89 1.19 -8.15
N PHE A 29 11.97 0.70 -7.31
CA PHE A 29 11.36 1.48 -6.24
C PHE A 29 12.41 2.00 -5.24
N ILE A 30 13.32 1.15 -4.78
CA ILE A 30 14.41 1.55 -3.87
C ILE A 30 15.29 2.61 -4.52
N ASN A 31 15.70 2.42 -5.77
CA ASN A 31 16.54 3.37 -6.49
C ASN A 31 15.85 4.75 -6.61
N VAL A 32 14.58 4.77 -7.02
CA VAL A 32 13.80 6.01 -7.13
C VAL A 32 13.60 6.67 -5.75
N THR A 33 13.35 5.86 -4.72
CA THR A 33 13.17 6.36 -3.35
C THR A 33 14.47 6.92 -2.78
N GLU A 34 15.59 6.24 -2.99
CA GLU A 34 16.92 6.73 -2.62
C GLU A 34 17.26 8.04 -3.34
N ASP A 35 16.98 8.12 -4.63
CA ASP A 35 17.21 9.34 -5.42
C ASP A 35 16.34 10.51 -4.92
N ALA A 36 15.07 10.25 -4.63
CA ALA A 36 14.17 11.24 -4.03
C ALA A 36 14.65 11.71 -2.64
N ILE A 37 15.19 10.80 -1.81
CA ILE A 37 15.75 11.15 -0.50
C ILE A 37 17.06 11.93 -0.64
N LYS A 38 17.94 11.54 -1.58
CA LYS A 38 19.21 12.23 -1.85
C LYS A 38 18.97 13.66 -2.34
N THR A 39 18.00 13.85 -3.23
CA THR A 39 17.65 15.17 -3.78
C THR A 39 16.86 16.04 -2.80
N ASN A 40 16.09 15.44 -1.87
CA ASN A 40 15.24 16.17 -0.91
C ASN A 40 15.53 15.82 0.56
N THR A 41 16.82 15.75 0.92
CA THR A 41 17.28 15.26 2.23
C THR A 41 16.79 16.13 3.40
N LYS A 42 16.64 17.44 3.18
CA LYS A 42 16.17 18.39 4.21
C LYS A 42 14.69 18.17 4.56
N ALA A 43 13.84 17.87 3.58
CA ALA A 43 12.44 17.54 3.84
C ALA A 43 12.29 16.18 4.54
N TYR A 44 13.08 15.19 4.13
CA TYR A 44 13.10 13.87 4.76
C TYR A 44 13.47 13.93 6.25
N TRP A 45 14.57 14.61 6.60
CA TRP A 45 14.97 14.75 8.01
C TRP A 45 13.98 15.62 8.81
N SER A 46 13.38 16.64 8.21
CA SER A 46 12.29 17.41 8.83
C SER A 46 11.08 16.52 9.16
N PHE A 47 10.68 15.65 8.24
CA PHE A 47 9.61 14.67 8.43
C PHE A 47 9.92 13.67 9.55
N VAL A 48 11.12 13.08 9.55
CA VAL A 48 11.57 12.11 10.56
C VAL A 48 11.61 12.75 11.95
N ASN A 49 12.13 13.97 12.05
CA ASN A 49 12.22 14.69 13.32
C ASN A 49 10.85 15.16 13.83
N ASN A 50 9.93 15.54 12.93
CA ASN A 50 8.56 15.92 13.31
C ASN A 50 7.69 14.74 13.79
N ARG A 51 8.03 13.48 13.47
CA ARG A 51 7.31 12.32 14.03
C ARG A 51 7.57 12.11 15.52
N LYS A 52 8.78 12.42 16.02
CA LYS A 52 9.10 12.31 17.46
C LYS A 52 8.33 13.33 18.32
N ALA A 53 7.80 14.39 17.72
CA ALA A 53 7.08 15.47 18.40
C ALA A 53 5.54 15.29 18.41
N LYS A 54 4.99 14.19 17.88
CA LYS A 54 3.53 13.98 17.81
C LYS A 54 2.93 13.49 19.13
N LYS A 55 2.95 14.36 20.15
CA LYS A 55 1.93 14.42 21.22
C LYS A 55 1.24 15.79 21.09
N GLY A 56 0.16 15.84 20.31
CA GLY A 56 -0.77 16.98 20.30
C GLY A 56 -0.56 18.06 19.22
N ILE A 57 -0.66 17.70 17.93
CA ILE A 57 -0.68 18.70 16.83
C ILE A 57 -2.12 18.88 16.34
N SER A 58 -2.58 20.14 16.31
CA SER A 58 -3.92 20.54 15.88
C SER A 58 -4.15 20.36 14.38
N ALA A 59 -5.43 20.19 14.00
CA ALA A 59 -5.89 19.80 12.67
C ALA A 59 -5.50 20.75 11.53
N SER A 60 -5.15 22.01 11.81
CA SER A 60 -4.84 23.02 10.78
C SER A 60 -3.47 22.82 10.11
N ARG A 61 -2.50 22.21 10.80
CA ARG A 61 -1.10 22.04 10.31
C ARG A 61 -0.89 20.78 9.45
N ARG A 62 -1.95 19.99 9.20
CA ARG A 62 -1.86 18.79 8.35
C ARG A 62 -1.74 19.12 6.85
N LYS A 63 -2.42 20.18 6.39
CA LYS A 63 -2.49 20.55 4.97
C LYS A 63 -1.12 20.86 4.35
N ASP A 64 -0.17 21.35 5.15
CA ASP A 64 1.13 21.79 4.64
C ASP A 64 2.10 20.62 4.40
N MET A 65 1.89 19.48 5.09
CA MET A 65 2.73 18.28 4.92
C MET A 65 2.34 17.45 3.68
N ASP A 66 1.07 17.46 3.30
CA ASP A 66 0.57 16.78 2.08
C ASP A 66 1.14 17.41 0.79
N ALA A 67 1.68 18.63 0.88
CA ALA A 67 2.36 19.32 -0.22
C ALA A 67 3.88 19.04 -0.30
N VAL A 68 4.51 18.53 0.77
CA VAL A 68 5.98 18.36 0.87
C VAL A 68 6.45 16.94 0.52
N MET A 69 5.57 15.95 0.61
CA MET A 69 5.79 14.62 0.03
C MET A 69 4.56 14.28 -0.81
N PRO A 70 4.69 13.98 -2.11
CA PRO A 70 3.56 13.40 -2.82
C PRO A 70 3.17 12.12 -2.06
N PRO A 71 1.89 11.89 -1.80
CA PRO A 71 1.46 10.67 -1.14
C PRO A 71 2.01 9.48 -1.93
N VAL A 72 2.48 8.45 -1.23
CA VAL A 72 3.00 7.19 -1.81
C VAL A 72 2.02 6.61 -2.86
N SER A 73 0.76 7.06 -2.79
CA SER A 73 -0.39 6.78 -3.64
C SER A 73 -0.32 7.25 -5.10
N SER A 74 0.58 8.16 -5.51
CA SER A 74 0.48 8.74 -6.86
C SER A 74 1.12 7.90 -7.97
N MET A 75 1.96 6.92 -7.63
CA MET A 75 2.63 6.06 -8.61
C MET A 75 1.75 4.86 -8.93
N THR A 76 1.37 4.69 -10.20
CA THR A 76 0.53 3.58 -10.67
C THR A 76 1.14 2.92 -11.89
N PHE A 77 0.96 1.61 -12.03
CA PHE A 77 1.27 0.86 -13.24
C PHE A 77 0.00 0.55 -14.02
N THR A 78 0.06 0.69 -15.34
CA THR A 78 -1.05 0.29 -16.22
C THR A 78 -0.94 -1.19 -16.52
N LEU A 79 -1.98 -1.95 -16.18
CA LEU A 79 -2.08 -3.36 -16.50
C LEU A 79 -2.42 -3.55 -17.99
N ASN A 80 -2.22 -4.77 -18.51
CA ASN A 80 -2.51 -5.10 -19.90
C ASN A 80 -3.99 -4.92 -20.31
N ASN A 81 -4.90 -4.83 -19.33
CA ASN A 81 -6.33 -4.57 -19.52
C ASN A 81 -6.69 -3.06 -19.38
N GLY A 82 -5.69 -2.18 -19.28
CA GLY A 82 -5.86 -0.73 -19.16
C GLY A 82 -6.15 -0.22 -17.75
N ASN A 83 -6.39 -1.10 -16.78
CA ASN A 83 -6.63 -0.68 -15.39
C ASN A 83 -5.33 -0.18 -14.74
N LYS A 84 -5.46 0.77 -13.82
CA LYS A 84 -4.34 1.30 -13.04
C LYS A 84 -4.21 0.55 -11.72
N LEU A 85 -3.02 0.04 -11.43
CA LEU A 85 -2.67 -0.60 -10.18
C LEU A 85 -1.72 0.33 -9.39
N PRO A 86 -2.03 0.69 -8.13
CA PRO A 86 -1.09 1.41 -7.28
C PRO A 86 0.23 0.64 -7.14
N ALA A 87 1.36 1.35 -7.23
CA ALA A 87 2.69 0.73 -7.16
C ALA A 87 3.01 0.14 -5.78
N VAL A 88 2.34 0.62 -4.74
CA VAL A 88 2.53 0.20 -3.35
C VAL A 88 1.19 -0.20 -2.75
N GLY A 89 1.16 -1.37 -2.11
CA GLY A 89 -0.01 -1.91 -1.44
C GLY A 89 0.30 -2.49 -0.07
N LEU A 90 -0.74 -2.65 0.75
CA LEU A 90 -0.67 -3.30 2.06
C LEU A 90 -0.98 -4.78 1.93
N GLY A 91 0.00 -5.64 2.22
CA GLY A 91 -0.22 -7.09 2.35
C GLY A 91 -0.85 -7.46 3.69
N THR A 92 -1.90 -8.28 3.66
CA THR A 92 -2.65 -8.71 4.87
C THR A 92 -2.26 -10.11 5.36
N TYR A 93 -1.21 -10.72 4.80
CA TYR A 93 -0.76 -12.05 5.18
C TYR A 93 -0.38 -12.13 6.67
N ARG A 94 -0.86 -13.18 7.34
CA ARG A 94 -0.61 -13.49 8.78
C ARG A 94 -1.18 -12.50 9.79
N VAL A 95 -1.98 -11.53 9.38
CA VAL A 95 -2.76 -10.73 10.35
C VAL A 95 -3.97 -11.54 10.78
N ARG A 96 -3.92 -12.08 12.00
CA ARG A 96 -4.93 -13.01 12.54
C ARG A 96 -6.01 -12.34 13.39
N GLN A 97 -5.68 -11.18 13.94
CA GLN A 97 -6.51 -10.45 14.90
C GLN A 97 -7.34 -9.40 14.14
N PRO A 98 -8.70 -9.44 14.22
CA PRO A 98 -9.56 -8.50 13.49
C PRO A 98 -9.31 -7.03 13.84
N ASP A 99 -9.05 -6.74 15.11
CA ASP A 99 -8.71 -5.41 15.61
C ASP A 99 -7.39 -4.90 14.99
N VAL A 100 -6.40 -5.78 14.82
CA VAL A 100 -5.14 -5.44 14.16
C VAL A 100 -5.36 -5.16 12.66
N ILE A 101 -6.24 -5.89 11.97
CA ILE A 101 -6.62 -5.56 10.58
C ILE A 101 -7.21 -4.15 10.52
N VAL A 102 -8.17 -3.83 11.38
CA VAL A 102 -8.83 -2.52 11.38
C VAL A 102 -7.81 -1.40 11.63
N GLN A 103 -6.91 -1.58 12.60
CA GLN A 103 -5.87 -0.59 12.89
C GLN A 103 -4.90 -0.45 11.71
N ALA A 104 -4.43 -1.55 11.13
CA ALA A 104 -3.51 -1.53 9.99
C ALA A 104 -4.14 -0.83 8.77
N VAL A 105 -5.41 -1.10 8.49
CA VAL A 105 -6.15 -0.43 7.40
C VAL A 105 -6.33 1.05 7.69
N ASP A 106 -6.64 1.43 8.93
CA ASP A 106 -6.79 2.83 9.33
C ASP A 106 -5.49 3.61 9.13
N GLU A 107 -4.37 3.06 9.58
CA GLU A 107 -3.04 3.65 9.40
C GLU A 107 -2.62 3.71 7.93
N ALA A 108 -2.93 2.66 7.15
CA ALA A 108 -2.61 2.61 5.73
C ALA A 108 -3.41 3.65 4.93
N LEU A 109 -4.72 3.77 5.17
CA LEU A 109 -5.55 4.79 4.53
C LEU A 109 -5.07 6.21 4.87
N ALA A 110 -4.72 6.46 6.14
CA ALA A 110 -4.14 7.72 6.59
C ALA A 110 -2.78 8.03 5.93
N ALA A 111 -1.99 6.99 5.64
CA ALA A 111 -0.72 7.12 4.93
C ALA A 111 -0.87 7.22 3.40
N GLY A 112 -2.09 7.10 2.87
CA GLY A 112 -2.39 7.23 1.45
C GLY A 112 -2.44 5.92 0.67
N TYR A 113 -2.40 4.75 1.31
CA TYR A 113 -2.51 3.47 0.59
C TYR A 113 -3.88 3.33 -0.08
N ARG A 114 -3.87 2.78 -1.29
CA ARG A 114 -5.05 2.52 -2.13
C ARG A 114 -5.05 1.11 -2.74
N LEU A 115 -4.12 0.25 -2.33
CA LEU A 115 -4.06 -1.15 -2.75
C LEU A 115 -3.92 -2.01 -1.51
N PHE A 116 -4.79 -3.01 -1.38
CA PHE A 116 -4.80 -3.97 -0.28
C PHE A 116 -4.75 -5.38 -0.84
N ASP A 117 -3.69 -6.11 -0.52
CA ASP A 117 -3.47 -7.47 -0.98
C ASP A 117 -3.96 -8.47 0.07
N THR A 118 -4.86 -9.37 -0.34
CA THR A 118 -5.46 -10.40 0.51
C THR A 118 -5.67 -11.69 -0.27
N ALA A 119 -5.99 -12.76 0.43
CA ALA A 119 -6.33 -14.06 -0.14
C ALA A 119 -7.25 -14.83 0.81
N ALA A 120 -8.15 -15.64 0.25
CA ALA A 120 -9.09 -16.46 1.01
C ALA A 120 -8.42 -17.34 2.09
N VAL A 121 -7.21 -17.85 1.80
CA VAL A 121 -6.44 -18.68 2.75
C VAL A 121 -5.97 -17.91 4.01
N TYR A 122 -5.99 -16.58 3.99
CA TYR A 122 -5.61 -15.76 5.14
C TYR A 122 -6.74 -15.73 6.19
N GLY A 123 -7.98 -15.98 5.80
CA GLY A 123 -9.13 -16.05 6.70
C GLY A 123 -9.49 -14.71 7.36
N ASN A 124 -9.04 -13.58 6.81
CA ASN A 124 -9.22 -12.24 7.38
C ASN A 124 -10.00 -11.26 6.49
N GLU A 125 -10.52 -11.71 5.34
CA GLU A 125 -11.28 -10.88 4.39
C GLU A 125 -12.57 -10.29 5.00
N GLY A 126 -13.24 -11.02 5.91
CA GLY A 126 -14.42 -10.52 6.62
C GLY A 126 -14.10 -9.28 7.46
N ALA A 127 -13.03 -9.36 8.26
CA ALA A 127 -12.56 -8.24 9.07
C ALA A 127 -12.06 -7.07 8.20
N LEU A 128 -11.43 -7.35 7.07
CA LEU A 128 -11.00 -6.34 6.11
C LEU A 128 -12.21 -5.60 5.50
N GLY A 129 -13.27 -6.33 5.14
CA GLY A 129 -14.52 -5.74 4.65
C GLY A 129 -15.21 -4.85 5.69
N ASP A 130 -15.23 -5.28 6.96
CA ASP A 130 -15.74 -4.47 8.08
C ASP A 130 -14.91 -3.20 8.28
N ALA A 131 -13.58 -3.31 8.16
CA ALA A 131 -12.67 -2.17 8.25
C ALA A 131 -12.98 -1.14 7.15
N PHE A 132 -13.15 -1.56 5.88
CA PHE A 132 -13.47 -0.62 4.80
C PHE A 132 -14.82 0.06 4.99
N ARG A 133 -15.88 -0.68 5.34
CA ARG A 133 -17.20 -0.08 5.62
C ARG A 133 -17.14 1.02 6.67
N LYS A 134 -16.32 0.82 7.70
CA LYS A 134 -16.15 1.78 8.79
C LYS A 134 -15.24 2.95 8.42
N LEU A 135 -14.16 2.71 7.68
CA LEU A 135 -13.06 3.65 7.54
C LEU A 135 -13.10 4.45 6.24
N LEU A 136 -13.67 3.94 5.15
CA LEU A 136 -13.76 4.71 3.89
C LEU A 136 -14.49 6.05 4.08
N PRO A 137 -15.66 6.11 4.77
CA PRO A 137 -16.33 7.38 5.05
C PRO A 137 -15.49 8.33 5.92
N LYS A 138 -14.69 7.80 6.85
CA LYS A 138 -13.80 8.60 7.72
C LYS A 138 -12.75 9.36 6.90
N TYR A 139 -12.30 8.81 5.78
CA TYR A 139 -11.31 9.41 4.88
C TYR A 139 -11.92 10.10 3.66
N ASN A 140 -13.26 10.15 3.56
CA ASN A 140 -13.98 10.65 2.39
C ASN A 140 -13.53 9.92 1.10
N LEU A 141 -13.45 8.59 1.18
CA LEU A 141 -13.09 7.70 0.09
C LEU A 141 -14.28 6.80 -0.24
N GLU A 142 -14.36 6.41 -1.51
CA GLU A 142 -15.35 5.47 -2.01
C GLU A 142 -14.70 4.13 -2.39
N ARG A 143 -15.52 3.15 -2.83
CA ARG A 143 -15.00 1.84 -3.21
C ARG A 143 -14.05 1.95 -4.40
N GLU A 144 -14.28 2.86 -5.32
CA GLU A 144 -13.50 3.06 -6.54
C GLU A 144 -12.09 3.61 -6.26
N ASP A 145 -11.86 4.15 -5.06
CA ASP A 145 -10.56 4.67 -4.65
C ASP A 145 -9.59 3.55 -4.21
N ILE A 146 -10.06 2.33 -3.91
CA ILE A 146 -9.27 1.23 -3.32
C ILE A 146 -9.25 -0.08 -4.12
#